data_AF-A0A917ZZ84-F1
#
_entry.id   AF-A0A917ZZ84-F1
#
_cell.length_a   1.000
_cell.length_b   1.000
_cell.length_c   1.000
_cell.angle_alpha   90.00
_cell.angle_beta   90.00
_cell.angle_gamma   90.00
#
_symmetry.space_group_name_H-M   'P 1'
#
loop_
_entity.id
_entity.type
_entity.pdbx_description
1 polymer ?
#
loop_
_entity_poly.entity_id
_entity_poly.type
_entity_poly.pdbx_seq_one_letter_code
_entity_poly.pdbx_strand_id
1 'polypeptide(L)' 'MGTVGFHTDQGKVHRASLPGDGAGVVQWDTTAEDPGFVRIEVRHPNGHVAALTNPIILT' A
#
# COMPACT_ATOMS: atom_id res chain seq x y z
N MET A 1 7.96 3.50 13.32
CA MET A 1 6.98 4.20 12.46
C MET A 1 6.22 3.18 11.66
N GLY A 2 4.91 3.38 11.47
CA GLY A 2 4.11 2.46 10.65
C GLY A 2 4.54 2.51 9.18
N THR A 3 4.08 1.55 8.38
CA THR A 3 4.38 1.54 6.94
C THR A 3 3.13 1.28 6.12
N VAL A 4 3.08 1.89 4.93
CA VAL A 4 2.09 1.62 3.90
C VAL A 4 2.77 0.84 2.77
N GLY A 5 2.13 -0.23 2.30
CA GLY A 5 2.55 -1.01 1.14
C GLY A 5 1.46 -1.06 0.08
N PHE A 6 1.85 -0.93 -1.18
CA PHE A 6 0.97 -1.15 -2.34
C PHE A 6 1.30 -2.51 -2.93
N HIS A 7 0.27 -3.32 -3.11
CA HIS A 7 0.36 -4.70 -3.55
C HIS A 7 -0.46 -4.88 -4.82
N THR A 8 0.11 -5.59 -5.78
CA THR A 8 -0.53 -6.04 -7.02
C THR A 8 -0.60 -7.56 -7.05
N ASP A 9 -1.07 -8.13 -8.16
CA ASP A 9 -0.97 -9.56 -8.46
C ASP A 9 0.48 -10.08 -8.52
N GLN A 10 1.46 -9.19 -8.73
CA GLN A 10 2.90 -9.48 -8.68
C GLN A 10 3.50 -9.34 -7.27
N GLY A 11 2.68 -9.06 -6.25
CA GLY A 11 3.13 -8.84 -4.88
C GLY A 11 3.34 -7.37 -4.54
N LYS A 12 4.23 -7.07 -3.58
CA LYS A 12 4.44 -5.68 -3.09
C LYS A 12 5.35 -4.90 -4.02
N VAL A 13 4.82 -3.82 -4.60
CA VAL A 13 5.50 -2.99 -5.60
C VAL A 13 5.95 -1.63 -5.06
N HIS A 14 5.30 -1.13 -4.02
CA HIS A 14 5.70 0.13 -3.36
C HIS A 14 5.60 0.01 -1.84
N ARG A 15 6.47 0.73 -1.12
CA ARG A 15 6.46 0.82 0.35
C ARG A 15 6.92 2.21 0.80
N ALA A 16 6.18 2.81 1.72
CA ALA A 16 6.54 4.06 2.36
C ALA A 16 6.38 3.97 3.89
N SER A 17 7.18 4.76 4.61
CA SER A 17 7.01 4.96 6.05
C SER A 17 5.96 6.04 6.30
N LEU A 18 5.10 5.83 7.30
CA LEU A 18 4.19 6.86 7.76
C LEU A 18 4.93 7.88 8.64
N PRO A 19 4.53 9.16 8.60
CA PRO A 19 5.00 10.18 9.54
C PRO A 19 4.71 9.78 11.00
N GLY A 20 5.53 10.27 11.92
CA GLY A 20 5.45 9.91 13.35
C GLY A 20 4.24 10.49 14.09
N ASP A 21 3.60 11.52 13.53
CA ASP A 21 2.35 12.11 14.02
C ASP A 21 1.09 11.35 13.54
N GLY A 22 1.26 10.31 12.72
CA GLY A 22 0.23 9.32 12.39
C GLY A 22 -0.68 9.68 11.21
N ALA A 23 -0.64 10.92 10.72
CA ALA A 23 -1.39 11.35 9.53
C ALA A 23 -0.44 11.63 8.37
N GLY A 24 -0.74 11.11 7.19
CA GLY A 24 0.08 11.33 6.01
C GLY A 24 -0.57 10.82 4.75
N VAL A 25 -0.09 11.32 3.62
CA VAL A 25 -0.49 10.86 2.29
C VAL A 25 0.69 10.11 1.69
N VAL A 26 0.40 8.93 1.13
CA VAL A 26 1.35 8.18 0.31
C VAL A 26 0.77 8.08 -1.09
N GLN A 27 1.53 8.54 -2.07
CA GLN A 27 1.17 8.48 -3.48
C GLN A 27 2.14 7.55 -4.20
N TRP A 28 1.61 6.76 -5.12
CA TRP A 28 2.38 5.92 -6.03
C TRP A 28 1.69 5.94 -7.40
N ASP A 29 2.46 6.28 -8.44
CA ASP A 29 1.98 6.33 -9.82
C ASP A 29 2.28 4.99 -10.52
N THR A 30 1.30 4.48 -11.27
CA THR A 30 1.38 3.21 -12.01
C THR A 30 0.58 3.30 -13.31
N THR A 31 0.84 2.40 -14.26
CA THR A 31 0.04 2.24 -15.48
C THR A 31 -0.92 1.07 -15.31
N ALA A 32 -2.10 1.15 -15.93
CA ALA A 32 -3.08 0.05 -15.88
C ALA A 32 -2.63 -1.19 -16.65
N GLU A 33 -1.61 -1.07 -17.50
CA GLU A 33 -1.08 -2.18 -18.31
C GLU A 33 -0.28 -3.20 -17.47
N ASP A 34 0.24 -2.80 -16.31
CA ASP A 34 1.16 -3.63 -15.50
C ASP A 34 0.43 -4.56 -14.49
N PRO A 35 -0.54 -4.10 -13.68
CA PRO A 35 -1.20 -4.95 -12.68
C PRO A 35 -2.73 -5.06 -12.83
N GLY A 36 -3.28 -6.27 -12.65
CA GLY A 36 -4.75 -6.47 -12.68
C GLY A 36 -5.50 -5.86 -11.48
N PHE A 37 -4.82 -5.59 -10.37
CA PHE A 37 -5.38 -4.89 -9.21
C PHE A 37 -4.33 -4.17 -8.38
N VAL A 38 -4.79 -3.24 -7.54
CA VAL A 38 -4.01 -2.64 -6.46
C VAL A 38 -4.72 -2.81 -5.12
N ARG A 39 -3.96 -3.17 -4.09
CA ARG A 39 -4.41 -3.26 -2.70
C ARG A 39 -3.42 -2.56 -1.79
N ILE A 40 -3.93 -1.81 -0.82
CA ILE A 40 -3.09 -1.08 0.13
C ILE A 40 -3.13 -1.77 1.47
N GLU A 41 -1.95 -2.04 2.01
CA GLU A 41 -1.73 -2.63 3.34
C GLU A 41 -1.04 -1.62 4.25
N VAL A 42 -1.57 -1.42 5.44
CA VAL A 42 -0.95 -0.60 6.48
C VAL A 42 -0.49 -1.50 7.61
N ARG A 43 0.76 -1.34 8.05
CA ARG A 43 1.35 -2.08 9.16
C ARG A 43 1.80 -1.18 10.29
N HIS A 44 1.63 -1.66 11.51
CA HIS A 44 2.23 -1.08 12.70
C HIS A 44 3.77 -1.19 12.68
N PRO A 45 4.49 -0.40 13.50
CA PRO A 45 5.94 -0.48 13.60
C PRO A 45 6.48 -1.89 13.92
N ASN A 46 5.70 -2.71 14.63
CA ASN A 46 6.03 -4.10 14.96
C ASN A 46 5.77 -5.10 13.81
N GLY A 47 5.30 -4.62 12.66
CA GLY A 47 5.04 -5.43 11.46
C GLY A 47 3.66 -6.07 11.39
N HIS A 48 2.82 -5.94 12.43
CA HIS A 48 1.44 -6.44 12.37
C HIS A 48 0.59 -5.60 11.42
N VAL A 49 -0.31 -6.24 10.67
CA VAL A 49 -1.26 -5.54 9.81
C VAL A 49 -2.25 -4.76 10.67
N ALA A 50 -2.37 -3.47 10.39
CA ALA A 50 -3.30 -2.55 11.04
C ALA A 50 -4.58 -2.40 10.21
N ALA A 51 -4.44 -2.28 8.89
CA ALA A 51 -5.54 -2.11 7.96
C ALA A 51 -5.15 -2.63 6.58
N LEU A 52 -6.16 -2.95 5.78
CA LEU A 52 -6.00 -3.52 4.46
C LEU A 52 -7.22 -3.19 3.61
N THR A 53 -7.03 -2.61 2.43
CA THR A 53 -8.16 -2.23 1.56
C THR A 53 -8.75 -3.46 0.86
N ASN A 54 -9.95 -3.34 0.32
CA ASN A 54 -10.37 -4.25 -0.74
C ASN A 54 -9.54 -3.96 -2.01
N PRO A 55 -9.36 -4.94 -2.91
CA PRO A 55 -8.69 -4.71 -4.18
C PRO A 55 -9.43 -3.67 -5.02
N ILE A 56 -8.68 -2.77 -5.63
CA ILE A 56 -9.15 -1.88 -6.69
C ILE A 56 -8.71 -2.53 -8.00
N ILE A 57 -9.67 -2.91 -8.84
CA ILE A 57 -9.41 -3.55 -10.12
C ILE A 57 -9.02 -2.47 -11.15
N LEU A 58 -7.95 -2.70 -11.89
CA LEU A 58 -7.48 -1.83 -12.96
C LEU A 58 -7.84 -2.51 -14.28
N THR A 59 -8.95 -2.09 -14.88
CA THR A 59 -9.49 -2.59 -16.16
C THR A 59 -9.89 -1.44 -17.04
#